data_AF-A0A0B7AY85-F1
#
_entry.id   AF-A0A0B7AY85-F1
#
_cell.length_a   1.000
_cell.length_b   1.000
_cell.length_c   1.000
_cell.angle_alpha   90.00
_cell.angle_beta   90.00
_cell.angle_gamma   90.00
#
_symmetry.space_group_name_H-M   'P 1'
#
loop_
_entity.id
_entity.type
_entity.pdbx_description
1 polymer ?
#
loop_
_entity_poly.entity_id
_entity_poly.type
_entity_poly.pdbx_seq_one_letter_code
_entity_poly.pdbx_strand_id
1 'polypeptide(L)'
;MYCDWASLQEEIQCDRGHQSVLHKFPASVGREVACHVVKHIAQNLSIAAGTDEPSSLQDEKDVNWTMEVLCFGLSLPLTEHETINNCVKVYVEWLTALLNPKPCVPRPIIEDANPFAQVILHHLLNLFTPRPDSVSDLVSKQAVLCHRVLRAIEHVAKESVILTRETWEVLLKFLLAANDSLLSPPTEKDDISDHLCDRVLSVLFMIWLMACHKSFPSPSLWKTFRNMCLYWRHHEALVTMWHRVNHALTAMY
;
A
#
# COMPACT_ATOMS: atom_id res chain seq x y z
N MET A 1 8.51 -16.43 22.72
CA MET A 1 7.04 -16.36 22.84
C MET A 1 6.32 -16.94 21.63
N TYR A 2 6.78 -16.75 20.38
CA TYR A 2 6.10 -17.29 19.18
C TYR A 2 6.97 -18.22 18.31
N CYS A 3 7.98 -18.87 18.89
CA CYS A 3 8.95 -19.65 18.11
C CYS A 3 8.32 -20.86 17.41
N ASP A 4 7.28 -21.44 18.01
CA ASP A 4 6.61 -22.66 17.53
C ASP A 4 5.50 -22.41 16.51
N TRP A 5 5.21 -21.13 16.19
CA TRP A 5 4.20 -20.75 15.22
C TRP A 5 4.78 -20.69 13.81
N ALA A 6 3.98 -21.06 12.81
CA ALA A 6 4.35 -20.94 11.41
C ALA A 6 4.49 -19.46 11.02
N SER A 7 5.57 -19.14 10.31
CA SER A 7 5.76 -17.81 9.73
C SER A 7 4.97 -17.70 8.43
N LEU A 8 4.39 -16.52 8.19
CA LEU A 8 3.70 -16.15 6.94
C LEU A 8 4.67 -15.48 5.95
N GLN A 9 5.98 -15.52 6.19
CA GLN A 9 6.95 -14.80 5.36
C GLN A 9 6.93 -15.29 3.91
N GLU A 10 6.88 -16.60 3.70
CA GLU A 10 6.78 -17.19 2.36
C GLU A 10 5.46 -16.82 1.67
N GLU A 11 4.34 -16.83 2.40
CA GLU A 11 3.04 -16.39 1.89
C GLU A 11 3.12 -14.94 1.39
N ILE A 12 3.69 -14.05 2.20
CA ILE A 12 3.87 -12.63 1.85
C ILE A 12 4.80 -12.46 0.63
N GLN A 13 5.89 -13.22 0.56
CA GLN A 13 6.87 -13.11 -0.53
C GLN A 13 6.41 -13.74 -1.85
N CYS A 14 5.56 -14.75 -1.79
CA CYS A 14 5.01 -15.45 -2.96
C CYS A 14 3.64 -14.93 -3.40
N ASP A 15 3.05 -13.99 -2.67
CA ASP A 15 1.77 -13.39 -3.01
C ASP A 15 1.83 -12.69 -4.38
N ARG A 16 0.82 -12.95 -5.21
CA ARG A 16 0.67 -12.39 -6.56
C ARG A 16 -0.58 -11.52 -6.69
N GLY A 17 -1.22 -11.14 -5.59
CA GLY A 17 -2.40 -10.27 -5.59
C GLY A 17 -2.14 -8.89 -6.23
N HIS A 18 -0.89 -8.51 -6.42
CA HIS A 18 -0.46 -7.28 -7.11
C HIS A 18 -0.23 -7.46 -8.62
N GLN A 19 -0.57 -8.63 -9.21
CA GLN A 19 -0.44 -8.89 -10.65
C GLN A 19 -1.76 -8.71 -11.39
N SER A 20 -1.76 -7.83 -12.39
CA SER A 20 -2.92 -7.66 -13.27
C SER A 20 -2.96 -8.65 -14.44
N VAL A 21 -4.18 -9.00 -14.88
CA VAL A 21 -4.44 -9.68 -16.16
C VAL A 21 -3.84 -8.95 -17.36
N LEU A 22 -3.66 -7.63 -17.29
CA LEU A 22 -3.07 -6.83 -18.38
C LEU A 22 -1.62 -7.23 -18.69
N HIS A 23 -0.91 -7.87 -17.76
CA HIS A 23 0.42 -8.46 -18.04
C HIS A 23 0.39 -9.62 -19.03
N LYS A 24 -0.78 -10.20 -19.32
CA LYS A 24 -0.94 -11.26 -20.33
C LYS A 24 -1.01 -10.73 -21.76
N PHE A 25 -1.08 -9.41 -21.93
CA PHE A 25 -1.10 -8.73 -23.23
C PHE A 25 0.27 -8.13 -23.54
N PRO A 26 0.55 -7.77 -24.81
CA PRO A 26 1.77 -7.02 -25.14
C PRO A 26 1.88 -5.75 -24.30
N ALA A 27 3.10 -5.43 -23.83
CA ALA A 27 3.33 -4.32 -22.91
C ALA A 27 2.83 -2.97 -23.43
N SER A 28 2.89 -2.73 -24.75
CA SER A 28 2.34 -1.53 -25.39
C SER A 28 0.83 -1.41 -25.22
N VAL A 29 0.10 -2.52 -25.36
CA VAL A 29 -1.37 -2.57 -25.24
C VAL A 29 -1.78 -2.31 -23.80
N GLY A 30 -1.16 -3.02 -22.83
CA GLY A 30 -1.44 -2.81 -21.41
C GLY A 30 -1.16 -1.36 -20.99
N ARG A 31 -0.05 -0.78 -21.46
CA ARG A 31 0.32 0.62 -21.19
C ARG A 31 -0.73 1.58 -21.71
N GLU A 32 -1.15 1.45 -22.97
CA GLU A 32 -2.15 2.34 -23.58
C GLU A 32 -3.50 2.25 -22.86
N VAL A 33 -3.96 1.04 -22.55
CA VAL A 33 -5.20 0.83 -21.77
C VAL A 33 -5.10 1.54 -20.42
N ALA A 34 -4.03 1.30 -19.67
CA ALA A 34 -3.83 1.93 -18.36
C ALA A 34 -3.76 3.46 -18.46
N CYS A 35 -2.93 4.02 -19.33
CA CYS A 35 -2.76 5.47 -19.44
C CYS A 35 -4.08 6.17 -19.81
N HIS A 36 -4.88 5.62 -20.72
CA HIS A 36 -6.14 6.25 -21.14
C HIS A 36 -7.26 6.13 -20.11
N VAL A 37 -7.47 4.94 -19.56
CA VAL A 37 -8.56 4.68 -18.61
C VAL A 37 -8.31 5.38 -17.28
N VAL A 38 -7.09 5.27 -16.74
CA VAL A 38 -6.73 5.91 -15.47
C VAL A 38 -6.83 7.43 -15.57
N LYS A 39 -6.40 8.00 -16.70
CA LYS A 39 -6.54 9.44 -16.95
C LYS A 39 -8.00 9.89 -16.92
N HIS A 40 -8.90 9.14 -17.57
CA HIS A 40 -10.33 9.44 -17.57
C HIS A 40 -10.93 9.39 -16.15
N ILE A 41 -10.64 8.34 -15.39
CA ILE A 41 -11.16 8.19 -14.02
C ILE A 41 -10.62 9.28 -13.11
N ALA A 42 -9.33 9.60 -13.21
CA ALA A 42 -8.71 10.63 -12.36
C ALA A 42 -9.18 12.06 -12.66
N GLN A 43 -9.66 12.33 -13.89
CA GLN A 43 -10.29 13.61 -14.23
C GLN A 43 -11.56 13.82 -13.40
N ASN A 44 -12.36 12.77 -13.19
CA ASN A 44 -13.58 12.82 -12.38
C ASN A 44 -13.31 13.02 -10.88
N LEU A 45 -12.07 12.82 -10.43
CA LEU A 45 -11.65 13.06 -9.03
C LEU A 45 -11.09 14.47 -8.78
N SER A 46 -10.78 15.22 -9.84
CA SER A 46 -10.05 16.48 -9.70
C SER A 46 -10.98 17.63 -9.31
N ILE A 47 -10.66 18.29 -8.20
CA ILE A 47 -11.36 19.46 -7.63
C ILE A 47 -11.61 20.59 -8.65
N ALA A 48 -10.80 20.66 -9.72
CA ALA A 48 -10.98 21.61 -10.81
C ALA A 48 -12.33 21.48 -11.56
N ALA A 49 -13.03 20.35 -11.44
CA ALA A 49 -14.36 20.15 -11.99
C ALA A 49 -15.47 20.86 -11.17
N GLY A 50 -15.21 21.24 -9.91
CA GLY A 50 -16.20 21.95 -9.08
C GLY A 50 -17.49 21.17 -8.79
N THR A 51 -17.57 19.90 -9.18
CA THR A 51 -18.73 19.04 -9.02
C THR A 51 -18.31 17.78 -8.26
N ASP A 52 -18.97 17.50 -7.14
CA ASP A 52 -18.94 16.19 -6.47
C ASP A 52 -19.72 15.17 -7.34
N GLU A 53 -19.25 14.97 -8.57
CA GLU A 53 -19.92 14.10 -9.52
C GLU A 53 -19.84 12.65 -9.05
N PRO A 54 -20.98 11.93 -9.04
CA PRO A 54 -21.00 10.54 -8.62
C PRO A 54 -20.15 9.69 -9.56
N SER A 55 -19.56 8.62 -9.03
CA SER A 55 -18.80 7.67 -9.83
C SER A 55 -19.64 7.11 -10.98
N SER A 56 -19.04 6.96 -12.16
CA SER A 56 -19.67 6.28 -13.30
C SER A 56 -19.64 4.75 -13.18
N LEU A 57 -18.85 4.19 -12.25
CA LEU A 57 -18.74 2.76 -11.99
C LEU A 57 -19.89 2.34 -11.07
N GLN A 58 -20.88 1.63 -11.63
CA GLN A 58 -22.16 1.37 -10.95
C GLN A 58 -22.22 -0.02 -10.33
N ASP A 59 -21.51 -1.00 -10.89
CA ASP A 59 -21.51 -2.38 -10.42
C ASP A 59 -20.12 -2.92 -10.08
N GLU A 60 -20.09 -4.07 -9.43
CA GLU A 60 -18.86 -4.73 -9.00
C GLU A 60 -17.97 -5.12 -10.20
N LYS A 61 -18.55 -5.42 -11.36
CA LYS A 61 -17.79 -5.78 -12.56
C LYS A 61 -17.03 -4.57 -13.11
N ASP A 62 -17.66 -3.40 -13.13
CA ASP A 62 -17.04 -2.12 -13.50
C ASP A 62 -15.83 -1.84 -12.60
N VAL A 63 -16.02 -2.00 -11.29
CA VAL A 63 -14.97 -1.78 -10.28
C VAL A 63 -13.84 -2.79 -10.46
N ASN A 64 -14.14 -4.08 -10.54
CA ASN A 64 -13.14 -5.14 -10.65
C ASN A 64 -12.29 -4.99 -11.93
N TRP A 65 -12.93 -4.72 -13.08
CA TRP A 65 -12.18 -4.47 -14.31
C TRP A 65 -11.31 -3.21 -14.19
N THR A 66 -11.81 -2.16 -13.57
CA THR A 66 -11.04 -0.94 -13.33
C THR A 66 -9.85 -1.18 -12.40
N MET A 67 -10.02 -2.02 -11.37
CA MET A 67 -8.95 -2.37 -10.45
C MET A 67 -7.81 -3.13 -11.14
N GLU A 68 -8.10 -3.96 -12.14
CA GLU A 68 -7.07 -4.57 -12.98
C GLU A 68 -6.23 -3.50 -13.71
N VAL A 69 -6.91 -2.51 -14.29
CA VAL A 69 -6.26 -1.41 -14.99
C VAL A 69 -5.39 -0.56 -14.05
N LEU A 70 -5.90 -0.24 -12.88
CA LEU A 70 -5.17 0.51 -11.85
C LEU A 70 -3.97 -0.29 -11.31
N CYS A 71 -4.13 -1.60 -11.08
CA CYS A 71 -3.07 -2.51 -10.66
C CYS A 71 -1.91 -2.52 -11.66
N PHE A 72 -2.21 -2.71 -12.94
CA PHE A 72 -1.22 -2.64 -14.01
C PHE A 72 -0.59 -1.25 -14.09
N GLY A 73 -1.39 -0.18 -13.99
CA GLY A 73 -0.93 1.20 -13.99
C GLY A 73 0.12 1.50 -12.92
N LEU A 74 -0.01 0.91 -11.72
CA LEU A 74 0.97 1.02 -10.65
C LEU A 74 2.29 0.28 -10.94
N SER A 75 2.26 -0.74 -11.80
CA SER A 75 3.44 -1.51 -12.19
C SER A 75 4.24 -0.86 -13.34
N LEU A 76 3.68 0.15 -14.03
CA LEU A 76 4.31 0.80 -15.18
C LEU A 76 5.68 1.42 -14.85
N PRO A 77 6.62 1.50 -15.80
CA PRO A 77 7.89 2.19 -15.61
C PRO A 77 7.71 3.63 -15.14
N LEU A 78 8.67 4.16 -14.36
CA LEU A 78 8.54 5.51 -13.76
C LEU A 78 8.45 6.64 -14.79
N THR A 79 8.78 6.39 -16.05
CA THR A 79 8.52 7.33 -17.16
C THR A 79 7.03 7.64 -17.31
N GLU A 80 6.13 6.73 -16.93
CA GLU A 80 4.67 6.90 -16.92
C GLU A 80 4.16 7.49 -15.59
N HIS A 81 4.94 8.41 -15.00
CA HIS A 81 4.67 8.98 -13.67
C HIS A 81 3.24 9.54 -13.51
N GLU A 82 2.70 10.20 -14.54
CA GLU A 82 1.35 10.76 -14.50
C GLU A 82 0.30 9.67 -14.25
N THR A 83 0.39 8.53 -14.96
CA THR A 83 -0.50 7.39 -14.81
C THR A 83 -0.37 6.77 -13.42
N ILE A 84 0.85 6.56 -12.93
CA ILE A 84 1.10 6.01 -11.59
C ILE A 84 0.51 6.93 -10.51
N ASN A 85 0.75 8.24 -10.60
CA ASN A 85 0.19 9.23 -9.68
C ASN A 85 -1.35 9.24 -9.69
N ASN A 86 -1.94 9.11 -10.88
CA ASN A 86 -3.39 9.04 -11.00
C ASN A 86 -3.95 7.74 -10.40
N CYS A 87 -3.28 6.60 -10.56
CA CYS A 87 -3.66 5.36 -9.87
C CYS A 87 -3.67 5.55 -8.34
N VAL A 88 -2.61 6.17 -7.80
CA VAL A 88 -2.51 6.49 -6.37
C VAL A 88 -3.64 7.42 -5.91
N LYS A 89 -3.97 8.46 -6.69
CA LYS A 89 -5.10 9.36 -6.38
C LYS A 89 -6.41 8.58 -6.27
N VAL A 90 -6.68 7.72 -7.25
CA VAL A 90 -7.91 6.92 -7.30
C VAL A 90 -8.00 6.00 -6.08
N TYR A 91 -6.97 5.22 -5.78
CA TYR A 91 -7.00 4.31 -4.64
C TYR A 91 -7.02 5.02 -3.28
N VAL A 92 -6.30 6.12 -3.11
CA VAL A 92 -6.38 6.91 -1.88
C VAL A 92 -7.79 7.47 -1.69
N GLU A 93 -8.47 7.87 -2.76
CA GLU A 93 -9.86 8.31 -2.69
C GLU A 93 -10.81 7.16 -2.37
N TRP A 94 -10.66 5.99 -3.00
CA TRP A 94 -11.53 4.84 -2.74
C TRP A 94 -11.39 4.29 -1.32
N LEU A 95 -10.19 4.37 -0.73
CA LEU A 95 -9.98 4.01 0.68
C LEU A 95 -10.76 4.89 1.67
N THR A 96 -11.29 6.04 1.24
CA THR A 96 -12.19 6.86 2.08
C THR A 96 -13.52 6.15 2.39
N ALA A 97 -13.88 5.09 1.66
CA ALA A 97 -15.00 4.21 2.00
C ALA A 97 -14.88 3.55 3.38
N LEU A 98 -13.65 3.40 3.89
CA LEU A 98 -13.40 2.91 5.25
C LEU A 98 -13.61 3.98 6.34
N LEU A 99 -13.86 5.22 5.92
CA LEU A 99 -13.97 6.42 6.75
C LEU A 99 -15.33 7.08 6.51
N ASN A 100 -15.32 8.21 5.80
CA ASN A 100 -16.49 8.90 5.29
C ASN A 100 -16.32 9.02 3.77
N PRO A 101 -16.96 8.16 2.95
CA PRO A 101 -16.76 8.14 1.50
C PRO A 101 -17.24 9.44 0.86
N LYS A 102 -16.50 9.90 -0.15
CA LYS A 102 -16.96 10.97 -1.04
C LYS A 102 -17.90 10.44 -2.12
N PRO A 103 -18.76 11.29 -2.72
CA PRO A 103 -19.67 10.87 -3.79
C PRO A 103 -18.99 10.23 -5.02
N CYS A 104 -17.72 10.57 -5.27
CA CYS A 104 -16.94 10.02 -6.37
C CYS A 104 -16.44 8.58 -6.14
N VAL A 105 -16.58 8.04 -4.92
CA VAL A 105 -16.27 6.64 -4.63
C VAL A 105 -17.37 5.74 -5.23
N PRO A 106 -17.01 4.70 -6.00
CA PRO A 106 -17.98 3.76 -6.57
C PRO A 106 -18.90 3.14 -5.54
N ARG A 107 -20.19 3.03 -5.89
CA ARG A 107 -21.22 2.47 -5.01
C ARG A 107 -20.87 1.07 -4.46
N PRO A 108 -20.36 0.10 -5.25
CA PRO A 108 -19.98 -1.21 -4.71
C PRO A 108 -18.94 -1.13 -3.58
N ILE A 109 -18.00 -0.19 -3.68
CA ILE A 109 -16.96 0.02 -2.66
C ILE A 109 -17.56 0.64 -1.39
N ILE A 110 -18.55 1.52 -1.52
CA ILE A 110 -19.26 2.08 -0.35
C ILE A 110 -20.08 1.00 0.35
N GLU A 111 -20.74 0.12 -0.40
CA GLU A 111 -21.61 -0.93 0.13
C GLU A 111 -20.82 -2.03 0.86
N ASP A 112 -19.62 -2.39 0.39
CA ASP A 112 -18.74 -3.36 1.06
C ASP A 112 -17.25 -2.99 0.97
N ALA A 113 -16.82 -2.03 1.77
CA ALA A 113 -15.49 -1.41 1.65
C ALA A 113 -14.29 -2.33 1.95
N ASN A 114 -14.45 -3.32 2.84
CA ASN A 114 -13.32 -4.09 3.37
C ASN A 114 -12.67 -4.99 2.31
N PRO A 115 -13.40 -5.82 1.54
CA PRO A 115 -12.82 -6.64 0.48
C PRO A 115 -12.09 -5.82 -0.58
N PHE A 116 -12.67 -4.71 -1.05
CA PHE A 116 -12.00 -3.83 -2.01
C PHE A 116 -10.75 -3.18 -1.43
N ALA A 117 -10.79 -2.75 -0.16
CA ALA A 117 -9.60 -2.20 0.51
C ALA A 117 -8.47 -3.22 0.60
N GLN A 118 -8.79 -4.49 0.87
CA GLN A 118 -7.79 -5.56 0.87
C GLN A 118 -7.12 -5.68 -0.50
N VAL A 119 -7.89 -5.71 -1.60
CA VAL A 119 -7.33 -5.75 -2.96
C VAL A 119 -6.50 -4.50 -3.28
N ILE A 120 -6.99 -3.31 -2.91
CA ILE A 120 -6.25 -2.04 -3.07
C ILE A 120 -4.88 -2.11 -2.38
N LEU A 121 -4.82 -2.63 -1.15
CA LEU A 121 -3.56 -2.77 -0.42
C LEU A 121 -2.56 -3.67 -1.16
N HIS A 122 -3.01 -4.81 -1.68
CA HIS A 122 -2.15 -5.66 -2.52
C HIS A 122 -1.62 -4.89 -3.74
N HIS A 123 -2.49 -4.20 -4.47
CA HIS A 123 -2.09 -3.45 -5.67
C HIS A 123 -1.08 -2.33 -5.38
N LEU A 124 -1.24 -1.64 -4.24
CA LEU A 124 -0.35 -0.56 -3.82
C LEU A 124 1.08 -1.03 -3.51
N LEU A 125 1.31 -2.33 -3.30
CA LEU A 125 2.67 -2.89 -3.14
C LEU A 125 3.56 -2.63 -4.35
N ASN A 126 3.00 -2.54 -5.56
CA ASN A 126 3.74 -2.24 -6.79
C ASN A 126 4.51 -0.90 -6.74
N LEU A 127 4.13 0.02 -5.84
CA LEU A 127 4.84 1.28 -5.63
C LEU A 127 6.10 1.12 -4.79
N PHE A 128 6.16 0.12 -3.93
CA PHE A 128 7.28 -0.11 -2.99
C PHE A 128 8.38 -0.97 -3.60
N THR A 129 8.20 -1.44 -4.84
CA THR A 129 9.21 -2.16 -5.60
C THR A 129 10.25 -1.20 -6.18
N PRO A 130 11.54 -1.36 -5.83
CA PRO A 130 12.66 -0.68 -6.51
C PRO A 130 12.64 -0.84 -8.02
N ARG A 131 13.09 0.19 -8.74
CA ARG A 131 13.14 0.20 -10.21
C ARG A 131 14.54 0.64 -10.66
N PRO A 132 15.51 -0.29 -10.74
CA PRO A 132 16.94 0.02 -10.81
C PRO A 132 17.36 0.82 -12.06
N ASP A 133 16.60 0.74 -13.15
CA ASP A 133 16.88 1.47 -14.39
C ASP A 133 16.38 2.94 -14.38
N SER A 134 15.97 3.46 -13.22
CA SER A 134 15.35 4.78 -13.11
C SER A 134 16.35 5.88 -12.75
N VAL A 135 16.20 7.06 -13.37
CA VAL A 135 16.98 8.24 -12.97
C VAL A 135 16.55 8.77 -11.59
N SER A 136 17.47 9.35 -10.82
CA SER A 136 17.26 9.81 -9.43
C SER A 136 16.02 10.70 -9.22
N ASP A 137 15.68 11.57 -10.19
CA ASP A 137 14.44 12.39 -10.12
C ASP A 137 13.16 11.56 -10.14
N LEU A 138 13.13 10.48 -10.92
CA LEU A 138 11.99 9.57 -11.00
C LEU A 138 11.84 8.74 -9.71
N VAL A 139 12.96 8.30 -9.13
CA VAL A 139 13.00 7.62 -7.83
C VAL A 139 12.44 8.52 -6.73
N SER A 140 12.85 9.80 -6.71
CA SER A 140 12.31 10.80 -5.78
C SER A 140 10.80 10.97 -5.93
N LYS A 141 10.29 11.00 -7.17
CA LYS A 141 8.86 11.06 -7.46
C LYS A 141 8.11 9.81 -6.99
N GLN A 142 8.69 8.62 -7.13
CA GLN A 142 8.11 7.38 -6.59
C GLN A 142 8.04 7.42 -5.06
N ALA A 143 9.08 7.90 -4.38
CA ALA A 143 9.10 8.06 -2.93
C ALA A 143 7.98 8.99 -2.44
N VAL A 144 7.72 10.10 -3.13
CA VAL A 144 6.60 11.01 -2.82
C VAL A 144 5.24 10.29 -2.89
N LEU A 145 5.04 9.43 -3.89
CA LEU A 145 3.82 8.64 -4.01
C LEU A 145 3.70 7.61 -2.87
N CYS A 146 4.78 6.95 -2.50
CA CYS A 146 4.81 6.03 -1.36
C CYS A 146 4.47 6.75 -0.04
N HIS A 147 5.05 7.93 0.22
CA HIS A 147 4.70 8.76 1.38
C HIS A 147 3.21 9.09 1.43
N ARG A 148 2.60 9.42 0.29
CA ARG A 148 1.17 9.71 0.19
C ARG A 148 0.33 8.49 0.56
N VAL A 149 0.67 7.31 0.04
CA VAL A 149 0.00 6.05 0.35
C VAL A 149 0.12 5.72 1.84
N LEU A 150 1.34 5.79 2.40
CA LEU A 150 1.57 5.54 3.83
C LEU A 150 0.79 6.50 4.73
N ARG A 151 0.65 7.78 4.35
CA ARG A 151 -0.17 8.76 5.08
C ARG A 151 -1.66 8.41 5.01
N ALA A 152 -2.17 8.02 3.85
CA ALA A 152 -3.57 7.61 3.70
C ALA A 152 -3.89 6.36 4.53
N ILE A 153 -3.00 5.36 4.48
CA ILE A 153 -3.12 4.13 5.26
C ILE A 153 -3.07 4.39 6.77
N GLU A 154 -2.14 5.24 7.22
CA GLU A 154 -2.09 5.68 8.62
C GLU A 154 -3.39 6.37 9.05
N HIS A 155 -3.96 7.23 8.22
CA HIS A 155 -5.23 7.89 8.50
C HIS A 155 -6.39 6.88 8.59
N VAL A 156 -6.48 5.94 7.65
CA VAL A 156 -7.48 4.86 7.67
C VAL A 156 -7.36 4.02 8.94
N ALA A 157 -6.16 3.57 9.30
CA ALA A 157 -5.95 2.77 10.50
C ALA A 157 -6.35 3.52 11.79
N LYS A 158 -6.13 4.84 11.83
CA LYS A 158 -6.43 5.70 12.98
C LYS A 158 -7.93 5.93 13.13
N GLU A 159 -8.56 6.41 12.07
CA GLU A 159 -9.93 6.92 12.11
C GLU A 159 -10.99 5.86 11.82
N SER A 160 -10.65 4.78 11.10
CA SER A 160 -11.65 3.78 10.76
C SER A 160 -12.09 2.98 11.99
N VAL A 161 -13.40 2.79 12.06
CA VAL A 161 -14.11 1.97 13.06
C VAL A 161 -14.74 0.71 12.46
N ILE A 162 -14.65 0.54 11.13
CA ILE A 162 -15.30 -0.56 10.39
C ILE A 162 -14.31 -1.56 9.79
N LEU A 163 -13.00 -1.41 10.05
CA LEU A 163 -12.00 -2.37 9.62
C LEU A 163 -12.27 -3.74 10.22
N THR A 164 -12.51 -4.73 9.37
CA THR A 164 -12.64 -6.12 9.80
C THR A 164 -11.29 -6.68 10.24
N ARG A 165 -11.32 -7.78 11.00
CA ARG A 165 -10.10 -8.49 11.39
C ARG A 165 -9.25 -8.89 10.17
N GLU A 166 -9.89 -9.38 9.12
CA GLU A 166 -9.20 -9.77 7.89
C GLU A 166 -8.50 -8.58 7.23
N THR A 167 -9.16 -7.41 7.16
CA THR A 167 -8.54 -6.20 6.62
C THR A 167 -7.38 -5.69 7.47
N TRP A 168 -7.45 -5.83 8.80
CA TRP A 168 -6.30 -5.58 9.68
C TRP A 168 -5.14 -6.51 9.37
N GLU A 169 -5.40 -7.82 9.20
CA GLU A 169 -4.36 -8.79 8.86
C GLU A 169 -3.72 -8.48 7.49
N VAL A 170 -4.52 -8.16 6.47
CA VAL A 170 -4.03 -7.74 5.14
C VAL A 170 -3.22 -6.45 5.22
N LEU A 171 -3.66 -5.46 6.01
CA LEU A 171 -2.92 -4.22 6.23
C LEU A 171 -1.54 -4.47 6.87
N LEU A 172 -1.45 -5.35 7.85
CA LEU A 172 -0.17 -5.70 8.47
C LEU A 172 0.74 -6.45 7.50
N LYS A 173 0.19 -7.38 6.71
CA LYS A 173 0.93 -8.08 5.64
C LYS A 173 1.45 -7.11 4.58
N PHE A 174 0.63 -6.15 4.16
CA PHE A 174 1.04 -5.06 3.26
C PHE A 174 2.24 -4.29 3.79
N LEU A 175 2.21 -3.86 5.06
CA LEU A 175 3.32 -3.11 5.65
C LEU A 175 4.59 -3.96 5.79
N LEU A 176 4.45 -5.25 6.12
CA LEU A 176 5.56 -6.18 6.16
C LEU A 176 6.18 -6.37 4.76
N ALA A 177 5.37 -6.58 3.73
CA ALA A 177 5.81 -6.73 2.34
C ALA A 177 6.50 -5.47 1.82
N ALA A 178 5.92 -4.29 2.08
CA ALA A 178 6.50 -3.01 1.69
C ALA A 178 7.86 -2.75 2.36
N ASN A 179 8.00 -3.08 3.65
CA ASN A 179 9.29 -3.00 4.32
C ASN A 179 10.27 -4.04 3.76
N ASP A 180 9.83 -5.27 3.47
CA ASP A 180 10.70 -6.30 2.91
C ASP A 180 11.27 -5.90 1.55
N SER A 181 10.40 -5.38 0.67
CA SER A 181 10.77 -4.94 -0.66
C SER A 181 11.81 -3.82 -0.66
N LEU A 182 11.88 -3.02 0.41
CA LEU A 182 12.79 -1.88 0.51
C LEU A 182 14.02 -2.15 1.37
N LEU A 183 13.92 -3.05 2.35
CA LEU A 183 14.92 -3.21 3.39
C LEU A 183 15.67 -4.53 3.31
N SER A 184 15.18 -5.51 2.55
CA SER A 184 15.87 -6.79 2.41
C SER A 184 17.03 -6.72 1.41
N PRO A 185 18.13 -7.45 1.64
CA PRO A 185 19.23 -7.52 0.69
C PRO A 185 18.82 -8.15 -0.65
N PRO A 186 19.47 -7.78 -1.78
CA PRO A 186 20.55 -6.80 -1.88
C PRO A 186 20.04 -5.35 -1.87
N THR A 187 20.66 -4.49 -1.06
CA THR A 187 20.39 -3.04 -1.06
C THR A 187 21.30 -2.35 -2.07
N GLU A 188 20.72 -1.69 -3.07
CA GLU A 188 21.45 -0.82 -3.99
C GLU A 188 21.61 0.58 -3.36
N LYS A 189 22.69 1.28 -3.70
CA LYS A 189 22.91 2.67 -3.23
C LYS A 189 22.10 3.64 -4.09
N ASP A 190 21.59 4.71 -3.49
CA ASP A 190 20.80 5.76 -4.16
C ASP A 190 19.44 5.27 -4.70
N ASP A 191 18.88 4.24 -4.08
CA ASP A 191 17.56 3.70 -4.40
C ASP A 191 16.47 4.29 -3.48
N ILE A 192 15.20 4.03 -3.81
CA ILE A 192 14.02 4.50 -3.08
C ILE A 192 14.05 4.16 -1.58
N SER A 193 14.75 3.09 -1.19
CA SER A 193 14.95 2.70 0.22
C SER A 193 15.57 3.80 1.06
N ASP A 194 16.52 4.57 0.52
CA ASP A 194 17.24 5.63 1.24
C ASP A 194 16.31 6.80 1.60
N HIS A 195 15.26 7.01 0.80
CA HIS A 195 14.25 8.04 1.05
C HIS A 195 13.12 7.59 1.99
N LEU A 196 12.86 6.28 2.08
CA LEU A 196 11.65 5.75 2.71
C LEU A 196 11.89 4.97 3.99
N CYS A 197 13.10 4.45 4.25
CA CYS A 197 13.39 3.51 5.33
C CYS A 197 12.81 3.93 6.68
N ASP A 198 13.10 5.15 7.15
CA ASP A 198 12.56 5.68 8.40
C ASP A 198 11.03 5.72 8.42
N ARG A 199 10.42 6.12 7.30
CA ARG A 199 8.97 6.30 7.22
C ARG A 199 8.24 4.97 7.19
N VAL A 200 8.69 3.99 6.40
CA VAL A 200 8.01 2.69 6.28
C VAL A 200 8.08 1.91 7.58
N LEU A 201 9.20 1.99 8.30
CA LEU A 201 9.34 1.42 9.63
C LEU A 201 8.45 2.16 10.64
N SER A 202 8.47 3.50 10.65
CA SER A 202 7.62 4.29 11.54
C SER A 202 6.14 3.93 11.42
N VAL A 203 5.64 3.81 10.19
CA VAL A 203 4.23 3.46 9.94
C VAL A 203 3.95 2.01 10.30
N LEU A 204 4.85 1.07 10.00
CA LEU A 204 4.74 -0.33 10.41
C LEU A 204 4.59 -0.44 11.93
N PHE A 205 5.52 0.10 12.71
CA PHE A 205 5.47 0.00 14.18
C PHE A 205 4.23 0.66 14.77
N MET A 206 3.87 1.85 14.30
CA MET A 206 2.70 2.56 14.81
C MET A 206 1.41 1.80 14.52
N ILE A 207 1.18 1.35 13.28
CA ILE A 207 -0.02 0.59 12.92
C ILE A 207 -0.03 -0.77 13.62
N TRP A 208 1.13 -1.41 13.80
CA TRP A 208 1.23 -2.66 14.55
C TRP A 208 0.77 -2.51 16.00
N LEU A 209 1.20 -1.45 16.70
CA LEU A 209 0.76 -1.13 18.06
C LEU A 209 -0.73 -0.80 18.13
N MET A 210 -1.26 -0.11 17.12
CA MET A 210 -2.71 0.16 17.04
C MET A 210 -3.51 -1.13 16.83
N ALA A 211 -3.01 -2.05 16.00
CA ALA A 211 -3.62 -3.35 15.80
C ALA A 211 -3.65 -4.14 17.12
N CYS A 212 -2.62 -4.09 17.96
CA CYS A 212 -2.67 -4.71 19.29
C CYS A 212 -3.89 -4.29 20.14
N HIS A 213 -4.36 -3.06 19.96
CA HIS A 213 -5.54 -2.56 20.66
C HIS A 213 -6.85 -2.85 19.90
N LYS A 214 -6.89 -2.63 18.59
CA LYS A 214 -8.11 -2.71 17.77
C LYS A 214 -8.43 -4.10 17.21
N SER A 215 -7.41 -4.88 16.86
CA SER A 215 -7.53 -6.24 16.30
C SER A 215 -6.22 -7.00 16.50
N PHE A 216 -6.10 -7.66 17.66
CA PHE A 216 -4.82 -8.19 18.12
C PHE A 216 -4.16 -9.12 17.09
N PRO A 217 -2.92 -8.84 16.62
CA PRO A 217 -2.27 -9.64 15.59
C PRO A 217 -2.08 -11.09 16.00
N SER A 218 -2.27 -12.01 15.05
CA SER A 218 -2.09 -13.43 15.31
C SER A 218 -0.65 -13.78 15.71
N PRO A 219 -0.43 -14.87 16.45
CA PRO A 219 0.91 -15.35 16.77
C PRO A 219 1.81 -15.54 15.53
N SER A 220 1.25 -16.00 14.41
CA SER A 220 1.95 -16.16 13.13
C SER A 220 2.41 -14.82 12.55
N LEU A 221 1.59 -13.75 12.67
CA LEU A 221 1.99 -12.40 12.27
C LEU A 221 3.15 -11.88 13.14
N TRP A 222 3.08 -12.06 14.47
CA TRP A 222 4.17 -11.68 15.36
C TRP A 222 5.48 -12.43 15.08
N LYS A 223 5.39 -13.73 14.81
CA LYS A 223 6.52 -14.54 14.40
C LYS A 223 7.13 -14.02 13.11
N THR A 224 6.30 -13.67 12.14
CA THR A 224 6.71 -13.12 10.83
C THR A 224 7.38 -11.76 10.99
N PHE A 225 6.76 -10.83 11.70
CA PHE A 225 7.35 -9.51 11.97
C PHE A 225 8.71 -9.62 12.66
N ARG A 226 8.84 -10.48 13.67
CA ARG A 226 10.13 -10.75 14.32
C ARG A 226 11.16 -11.28 13.31
N ASN A 227 10.80 -12.26 12.50
CA ASN A 227 11.72 -12.86 11.53
C ASN A 227 12.20 -11.80 10.52
N MET A 228 11.30 -11.00 9.97
CA MET A 228 11.63 -9.97 8.98
C MET A 228 12.50 -8.85 9.57
N CYS A 229 12.21 -8.39 10.79
CA CYS A 229 13.08 -7.44 11.50
C CYS A 229 14.52 -7.95 11.69
N LEU A 230 14.73 -9.27 11.82
CA LEU A 230 16.09 -9.83 11.89
C LEU A 230 16.84 -9.69 10.55
N TYR A 231 16.14 -9.73 9.42
CA TYR A 231 16.74 -9.48 8.10
C TYR A 231 17.05 -7.99 7.90
N TRP A 232 16.19 -7.10 8.39
CA TRP A 232 16.34 -5.65 8.22
C TRP A 232 17.27 -4.98 9.25
N ARG A 233 17.86 -5.75 10.19
CA ARG A 233 18.70 -5.23 11.30
C ARG A 233 19.93 -4.43 10.89
N HIS A 234 20.31 -4.49 9.61
CA HIS A 234 21.41 -3.73 9.05
C HIS A 234 21.04 -2.25 8.80
N HIS A 235 19.75 -1.90 8.86
CA HIS A 235 19.26 -0.52 8.79
C HIS A 235 19.19 0.12 10.17
N GLU A 236 19.92 1.21 10.38
CA GLU A 236 19.94 1.97 11.65
C GLU A 236 18.55 2.49 12.05
N ALA A 237 17.72 2.83 11.06
CA ALA A 237 16.33 3.25 11.24
C ALA A 237 15.52 2.24 12.05
N LEU A 238 15.74 0.93 11.85
CA LEU A 238 15.04 -0.12 12.59
C LEU A 238 15.42 -0.08 14.08
N VAL A 239 16.70 0.04 14.38
CA VAL A 239 17.21 0.08 15.76
C VAL A 239 16.68 1.33 16.46
N THR A 240 16.72 2.47 15.78
CA THR A 240 16.22 3.75 16.29
C THR A 240 14.71 3.70 16.56
N MET A 241 13.93 3.15 15.62
CA MET A 241 12.48 3.03 15.78
C MET A 241 12.12 2.07 16.92
N TRP A 242 12.80 0.93 17.00
CA TRP A 242 12.62 -0.02 18.09
C TRP A 242 12.93 0.61 19.45
N HIS A 243 14.02 1.36 19.57
CA HIS A 243 14.33 2.11 20.79
C HIS A 243 13.22 3.10 21.14
N ARG A 244 12.73 3.90 20.19
CA ARG A 244 11.64 4.87 20.41
C ARG A 244 10.37 4.20 20.92
N VAL A 245 9.99 3.06 20.33
CA VAL A 245 8.82 2.28 20.76
C VAL A 245 8.99 1.76 22.19
N ASN A 246 10.13 1.14 22.51
CA ASN A 246 10.38 0.65 23.87
C ASN A 246 10.33 1.79 24.89
N HIS A 247 11.01 2.90 24.60
CA HIS A 247 10.99 4.07 25.47
C HIS A 247 9.57 4.59 25.68
N ALA A 248 8.76 4.74 24.63
CA ALA A 248 7.37 5.19 24.74
C ALA A 248 6.50 4.23 25.58
N LEU A 249 6.73 2.91 25.48
CA LEU A 249 5.99 1.91 26.24
C LEU A 249 6.41 1.85 27.72
N THR A 250 7.68 2.12 28.03
CA THR A 250 8.22 2.02 29.40
C THR A 250 8.24 3.34 30.15
N ALA A 251 8.29 4.48 29.45
CA ALA A 251 8.31 5.82 30.07
C ALA A 251 6.94 6.29 30.57
N MET A 252 5.86 5.58 30.23
CA MET A 252 4.51 5.82 30.77
C MET A 252 4.28 5.18 32.16
N TYR A 253 5.35 4.79 32.85
CA TYR A 253 5.35 4.30 34.23
C TYR A 253 6.26 5.14 35.12
#